data_AF-A0A3B9MAR9-F1
#
_entry.id   AF-A0A3B9MAR9-F1
#
_cell.length_a   1.000
_cell.length_b   1.000
_cell.length_c   1.000
_cell.angle_alpha   90.00
_cell.angle_beta   90.00
_cell.angle_gamma   90.00
#
_symmetry.space_group_name_H-M   'P 1'
#
loop_
_entity.id
_entity.type
_entity.pdbx_description
1 polymer ?
#
loop_
_entity_poly.entity_id
_entity_poly.type
_entity_poly.pdbx_seq_one_letter_code
_entity_poly.pdbx_strand_id
1 'polypeptide(L)'
;MTTTLLIRAGLLFTGEREIEGGWVFARDGMIAEVGSGDPPPADEVINSPNCVAVPGLVNAHDHMYQWATRGYAPDGTLFEWLRALYQVWARIDADIVRVAARAAMSRLLLSGCTLST
;
A
#
# COMPACT_ATOMS: atom_id res chain seq x y z
N MET A 1 -23.80 -8.33 -11.44
CA MET A 1 -23.00 -8.49 -12.67
C MET A 1 -21.58 -8.80 -12.24
N THR A 2 -20.98 -9.84 -12.80
CA THR A 2 -19.56 -10.15 -12.57
C THR A 2 -18.71 -9.04 -13.19
N THR A 3 -17.69 -8.55 -12.49
CA THR A 3 -16.76 -7.53 -13.01
C THR A 3 -15.40 -8.15 -13.23
N THR A 4 -14.83 -7.96 -14.41
CA THR A 4 -13.51 -8.50 -14.77
C THR A 4 -12.50 -7.40 -15.06
N LEU A 5 -11.28 -7.57 -14.57
CA LEU A 5 -10.16 -6.64 -14.73
C LEU A 5 -8.94 -7.39 -15.25
N LEU A 6 -8.28 -6.84 -16.26
CA LEU A 6 -7.00 -7.29 -16.75
C LEU A 6 -5.94 -6.21 -16.54
N ILE A 7 -4.83 -6.55 -15.90
CA ILE A 7 -3.66 -5.69 -15.75
C ILE A 7 -2.51 -6.30 -16.54
N ARG A 8 -1.90 -5.54 -17.46
CA ARG A 8 -0.72 -5.94 -18.22
C ARG A 8 0.46 -5.07 -17.85
N ALA A 9 1.61 -5.67 -17.63
CA ALA A 9 2.83 -4.99 -17.25
C ALA A 9 4.02 -5.41 -18.11
N GLY A 10 5.07 -4.59 -18.16
CA GLY A 10 6.33 -4.99 -18.81
C GLY A 10 6.99 -6.17 -18.09
N LEU A 11 6.82 -6.21 -16.77
CA LEU A 11 7.20 -7.34 -15.91
C LEU A 11 6.13 -7.55 -14.85
N LEU A 12 5.71 -8.78 -14.64
CA LEU A 12 4.87 -9.18 -13.51
C LEU A 12 5.72 -10.01 -12.54
N PHE A 13 5.81 -9.56 -11.29
CA PHE A 13 6.35 -10.36 -10.19
C PHE A 13 5.20 -10.90 -9.34
N THR A 14 5.13 -12.21 -9.13
CA THR A 14 4.03 -12.85 -8.37
C THR A 14 4.31 -12.96 -6.87
N GLY A 15 5.47 -12.50 -6.40
CA GLY A 15 6.02 -12.82 -5.07
C GLY A 15 6.98 -14.00 -5.08
N GLU A 16 6.96 -14.82 -6.14
CA GLU A 16 7.83 -15.99 -6.31
C GLU A 16 8.51 -16.05 -7.68
N ARG A 17 7.83 -15.56 -8.72
CA ARG A 17 8.25 -15.67 -10.12
C ARG A 17 8.17 -14.33 -10.82
N GLU A 18 9.06 -14.16 -11.79
CA GLU A 18 9.09 -13.04 -12.72
C GLU A 18 8.57 -13.49 -14.09
N ILE A 19 7.66 -12.71 -14.68
CA ILE A 19 7.01 -13.00 -15.96
C ILE A 19 7.14 -11.76 -16.85
N GLU A 20 8.02 -11.81 -17.85
CA GLU A 20 8.17 -10.74 -18.84
C GLU A 20 6.90 -10.61 -19.70
N GLY A 21 6.45 -9.38 -19.93
CA GLY A 21 5.19 -9.10 -20.65
C GLY A 21 3.97 -9.75 -20.00
N GLY A 22 4.02 -9.93 -18.67
CA GLY A 22 3.01 -10.66 -17.91
C GLY A 22 1.72 -9.88 -17.67
N TRP A 23 0.69 -10.61 -17.26
CA TRP A 23 -0.63 -10.07 -16.97
C TRP A 23 -1.29 -10.77 -15.78
N VAL A 24 -2.19 -10.05 -15.11
CA VAL A 24 -3.08 -10.53 -14.03
C VAL A 24 -4.52 -10.35 -14.48
N PHE A 25 -5.32 -11.41 -14.44
CA PHE A 25 -6.75 -11.39 -14.68
C PHE A 25 -7.49 -11.58 -13.35
N ALA A 26 -8.35 -10.64 -13.00
CA ALA A 26 -9.15 -10.64 -11.79
C ALA A 26 -10.64 -10.68 -12.11
N ARG A 27 -11.39 -11.38 -11.27
CA ARG A 27 -12.84 -11.48 -11.31
C ARG A 27 -13.40 -11.18 -9.92
N ASP A 28 -14.31 -10.23 -9.83
CA ASP A 28 -14.99 -9.84 -8.59
C ASP A 28 -14.00 -9.53 -7.44
N GLY A 29 -12.92 -8.82 -7.76
CA GLY A 29 -11.87 -8.41 -6.81
C GLY A 29 -10.86 -9.51 -6.45
N MET A 30 -10.99 -10.71 -6.98
CA MET A 30 -10.09 -11.83 -6.73
C MET A 30 -9.24 -12.14 -7.97
N ILE A 31 -7.97 -12.46 -7.78
CA ILE A 31 -7.10 -12.94 -8.86
C ILE A 31 -7.62 -14.30 -9.31
N ALA A 32 -7.97 -14.41 -10.59
CA ALA A 32 -8.46 -15.64 -11.20
C ALA A 32 -7.37 -16.35 -12.01
N GLU A 33 -6.51 -15.60 -12.70
CA GLU A 33 -5.42 -16.15 -13.50
C GLU A 33 -4.25 -15.15 -13.62
N VAL A 34 -3.04 -15.67 -13.82
CA VAL A 34 -1.84 -14.89 -14.15
C VAL A 34 -1.08 -15.59 -15.27
N GLY A 35 -0.46 -14.84 -16.18
CA GLY A 35 0.23 -15.45 -17.31
C GLY A 35 1.00 -14.45 -18.16
N SER A 36 1.41 -14.90 -19.35
CA SER A 36 1.99 -14.09 -20.42
C SER A 36 1.31 -14.44 -21.75
N GLY A 37 1.66 -13.76 -22.84
CA GLY A 37 1.01 -13.97 -24.14
C GLY A 37 -0.41 -13.41 -24.18
N ASP A 38 -1.34 -14.15 -24.77
CA ASP A 38 -2.72 -13.72 -25.01
C ASP A 38 -3.61 -13.96 -23.78
N PRO A 39 -4.14 -12.90 -23.13
CA PRO A 39 -4.97 -13.00 -21.93
C PRO A 39 -6.44 -13.22 -22.28
N PRO A 40 -7.25 -13.65 -21.30
CA PRO A 40 -8.71 -13.60 -21.42
C PRO A 40 -9.21 -12.17 -21.68
N PRO A 41 -10.35 -11.99 -22.38
CA PRO A 41 -11.02 -10.70 -22.47
C PRO A 41 -11.53 -10.28 -21.08
N ALA A 42 -11.49 -8.97 -20.80
CA ALA A 42 -11.96 -8.37 -19.56
C ALA A 42 -12.77 -7.10 -19.83
N ASP A 43 -13.66 -6.74 -18.90
CA ASP A 43 -14.47 -5.53 -18.96
C ASP A 43 -13.60 -4.26 -18.86
N GLU A 44 -12.59 -4.31 -17.99
CA GLU A 44 -11.59 -3.26 -17.82
C GLU A 44 -10.18 -3.78 -18.10
N VAL A 45 -9.38 -2.98 -18.82
CA VAL A 45 -7.99 -3.31 -19.16
C VAL A 45 -7.06 -2.15 -18.80
N ILE A 46 -6.07 -2.43 -17.96
CA ILE A 46 -4.98 -1.52 -17.61
C ILE A 46 -3.71 -2.01 -18.31
N ASN A 47 -3.17 -1.19 -19.22
CA ASN A 47 -1.93 -1.49 -19.94
C ASN A 47 -0.79 -0.60 -19.43
N SER A 48 0.26 -1.21 -18.87
CA SER A 48 1.41 -0.51 -18.29
C SER A 48 2.74 -1.17 -18.70
N PRO A 49 3.09 -1.16 -20.01
CA PRO A 49 4.24 -1.91 -20.55
C PRO A 49 5.60 -1.44 -20.03
N ASN A 50 5.69 -0.23 -19.47
CA ASN A 50 6.91 0.34 -18.91
C ASN A 50 6.96 0.25 -17.37
N CYS A 51 6.09 -0.57 -16.78
CA CYS A 51 5.97 -0.74 -15.34
C CYS A 51 6.21 -2.19 -14.93
N VAL A 52 6.56 -2.37 -13.65
CA VAL A 52 6.56 -3.66 -12.98
C VAL A 52 5.30 -3.75 -12.13
N ALA A 53 4.51 -4.81 -12.32
CA ALA A 53 3.41 -5.16 -11.43
C ALA A 53 3.91 -6.10 -10.34
N VAL A 54 3.63 -5.78 -9.07
CA VAL A 54 4.05 -6.55 -7.89
C VAL A 54 2.87 -6.70 -6.92
N PRO A 55 2.88 -7.67 -6.00
CA PRO A 55 1.91 -7.69 -4.90
C PRO A 55 2.05 -6.42 -4.07
N GLY A 56 0.93 -5.90 -3.58
CA GLY A 56 0.95 -4.76 -2.67
C GLY A 56 1.74 -5.06 -1.40
N LEU A 57 2.51 -4.08 -0.92
CA LEU A 57 3.34 -4.26 0.26
C LEU A 57 2.47 -4.43 1.52
N VAL A 58 3.02 -5.18 2.49
CA VAL A 58 2.42 -5.39 3.81
C VAL A 58 3.23 -4.63 4.85
N ASN A 59 2.64 -3.60 5.45
CA ASN A 59 3.21 -2.96 6.63
C ASN A 59 2.78 -3.72 7.89
N ALA A 60 3.68 -4.53 8.44
CA ALA A 60 3.34 -5.43 9.55
C ALA A 60 3.14 -4.72 10.91
N HIS A 61 3.55 -3.46 11.03
CA HIS A 61 3.48 -2.71 12.29
C HIS A 61 3.41 -1.20 12.04
N ASP A 62 2.46 -0.51 12.68
CA ASP A 62 2.45 0.95 12.69
C ASP A 62 1.93 1.57 14.01
N HIS A 63 2.13 2.89 14.11
CA HIS A 63 1.40 3.74 15.05
C HIS A 63 0.78 4.95 14.32
N MET A 64 -0.40 4.78 13.73
CA MET A 64 -1.02 5.75 12.83
C MET A 64 -1.20 7.15 13.44
N TYR A 65 -1.48 7.23 14.75
CA TYR A 65 -1.61 8.52 15.43
C TYR A 65 -0.30 9.33 15.46
N GLN A 66 0.86 8.66 15.43
CA GLN A 66 2.17 9.32 15.40
C GLN A 66 2.41 10.07 14.08
N TRP A 67 1.57 9.84 13.07
CA TRP A 67 1.58 10.64 11.85
C TRP A 67 1.34 12.14 12.11
N ALA A 68 0.65 12.49 13.22
CA ALA A 68 0.46 13.88 13.63
C ALA A 68 1.75 14.55 14.16
N THR A 69 2.74 13.77 14.61
CA THR A 69 3.98 14.25 15.24
C THR A 69 5.23 13.87 14.45
N ARG A 70 5.11 13.61 13.13
CA ARG A 70 6.27 13.24 12.29
C ARG A 70 7.36 14.30 12.35
N GLY A 71 8.58 13.86 12.63
CA GLY A 71 9.75 14.74 12.67
C GLY A 71 9.77 15.73 13.83
N TYR A 72 8.92 15.56 14.85
CA TYR A 72 8.83 16.51 15.97
C TYR A 72 10.09 16.55 16.85
N ALA A 73 10.69 15.39 17.12
CA ALA A 73 11.97 15.23 17.81
C ALA A 73 12.85 14.29 16.96
N PRO A 74 13.52 14.80 15.91
CA PRO A 74 14.22 13.96 14.95
C PRO A 74 15.53 13.38 15.51
N ASP A 75 16.10 14.02 16.53
CA ASP A 75 17.39 13.70 17.12
C ASP A 75 17.29 13.51 18.64
N GLY A 76 18.27 12.80 19.21
CA GLY A 76 18.38 12.52 20.65
C GLY A 76 18.23 11.04 21.00
N THR A 77 18.29 10.73 22.28
CA THR A 77 18.07 9.38 22.81
C THR A 77 16.59 9.01 22.85
N LEU A 78 16.29 7.71 22.91
CA LEU A 78 14.91 7.20 23.04
C LEU A 78 14.14 7.87 24.19
N PHE A 79 14.77 8.06 25.35
CA PHE A 79 14.09 8.65 26.51
C PHE A 79 13.92 10.18 26.40
N GLU A 80 14.77 10.86 25.64
CA GLU A 80 14.55 12.27 25.29
C GLU A 80 13.35 12.39 24.34
N TRP A 81 13.30 11.55 23.31
CA TRP A 81 12.17 11.46 22.37
C TRP A 81 10.83 11.17 23.08
N LEU A 82 10.80 10.15 23.95
CA LEU A 82 9.60 9.78 24.71
C LEU A 82 9.15 10.91 25.64
N ARG A 83 10.07 11.53 26.39
CA ARG A 83 9.72 12.64 27.30
C ARG A 83 9.18 13.85 26.53
N ALA A 84 9.77 14.16 25.38
CA ALA A 84 9.28 15.25 24.52
C ALA A 84 7.88 14.95 23.98
N LEU A 85 7.63 13.73 23.51
CA LEU A 85 6.38 13.37 22.85
C LEU A 85 5.24 13.02 23.80
N TYR A 86 5.49 12.47 24.99
CA TYR A 86 4.41 12.16 25.93
C TYR A 86 3.60 13.40 26.31
N GLN A 87 4.23 14.57 26.40
CA GLN A 87 3.53 15.85 26.64
C GLN A 87 2.59 16.24 25.49
N VAL A 88 2.98 15.91 24.25
CA VAL A 88 2.18 16.17 23.05
C VAL A 88 1.07 15.12 22.91
N TRP A 89 1.42 13.84 23.04
CA TRP A 89 0.49 12.71 22.92
C TRP A 89 -0.58 12.70 24.00
N ALA A 90 -0.31 13.24 25.19
CA ALA A 90 -1.32 13.44 26.23
C ALA A 90 -2.48 14.35 25.80
N ARG A 91 -2.33 15.10 24.70
CA ARG A 91 -3.36 16.00 24.13
C ARG A 91 -4.01 15.44 22.87
N ILE A 92 -3.62 14.25 22.42
CA ILE A 92 -4.22 13.61 21.26
C ILE A 92 -5.63 13.13 21.63
N ASP A 93 -6.60 13.56 20.85
CA ASP A 93 -7.99 13.14 20.94
C ASP A 93 -8.41 12.28 19.73
N ALA A 94 -9.67 11.84 19.73
CA ALA A 94 -10.21 10.99 18.66
C ALA A 94 -10.19 11.67 17.27
N ASP A 95 -10.35 12.99 17.21
CA ASP A 95 -10.35 13.71 15.95
C ASP A 95 -8.94 13.79 15.35
N ILE A 96 -7.93 14.02 16.20
CA ILE A 96 -6.52 13.98 15.78
C ILE A 96 -6.16 12.58 15.30
N VAL A 97 -6.53 11.51 16.04
CA VAL A 97 -6.28 10.13 15.61
C VAL A 97 -6.90 9.85 14.25
N ARG A 98 -8.17 10.25 14.03
CA ARG A 98 -8.87 10.04 12.78
C ARG A 98 -8.18 10.72 11.59
N VAL A 99 -7.74 11.97 11.75
CA VAL A 99 -7.05 12.71 10.67
C VAL A 99 -5.64 12.15 10.44
N ALA A 100 -4.90 11.85 11.51
CA ALA A 100 -3.56 11.27 11.43
C ALA A 100 -3.57 9.91 10.72
N ALA A 101 -4.50 9.04 11.09
CA ALA A 101 -4.66 7.72 10.47
C ALA A 101 -5.02 7.81 8.98
N ARG A 102 -5.93 8.70 8.59
CA ARG A 102 -6.23 8.93 7.17
C ARG A 102 -4.99 9.35 6.39
N ALA A 103 -4.22 10.28 6.94
CA ALA A 103 -3.01 10.77 6.28
C ALA A 103 -1.89 9.71 6.23
N ALA A 104 -1.77 8.85 7.26
CA ALA A 104 -0.89 7.70 7.27
C ALA A 104 -1.28 6.67 6.19
N MET A 105 -2.56 6.25 6.14
CA MET A 105 -3.07 5.32 5.14
C MET A 105 -2.93 5.85 3.71
N SER A 106 -3.19 7.15 3.49
CA SER A 106 -2.94 7.77 2.17
C SER A 106 -1.48 7.67 1.77
N ARG A 107 -0.54 7.84 2.70
CA ARG A 107 0.88 7.66 2.40
C ARG A 107 1.18 6.20 2.06
N LEU A 108 0.66 5.25 2.82
CA LEU A 108 0.87 3.81 2.57
C LEU A 108 0.43 3.45 1.15
N LEU A 109 -0.77 3.85 0.74
CA LEU A 109 -1.30 3.62 -0.61
C LEU A 109 -0.40 4.25 -1.69
N LEU A 110 0.03 5.50 -1.51
CA LEU A 110 0.93 6.18 -2.45
C LEU A 110 2.31 5.53 -2.56
N SER A 111 2.74 4.78 -1.53
CA SER A 111 3.99 4.00 -1.54
C SER A 111 3.81 2.54 -1.93
N GLY A 112 2.63 2.14 -2.42
CA GLY A 112 2.37 0.76 -2.86
C GLY A 112 2.08 -0.24 -1.73
N CYS A 113 1.81 0.24 -0.52
CA CYS A 113 1.38 -0.59 0.60
C CYS A 113 -0.14 -0.69 0.63
N THR A 114 -0.66 -1.91 0.65
CA THR A 114 -2.09 -2.22 0.55
C THR A 114 -2.66 -2.88 1.80
N LEU A 115 -1.81 -3.22 2.77
CA LEU A 115 -2.21 -3.81 4.06
C LEU A 115 -1.38 -3.19 5.20
N SER A 116 -2.05 -2.87 6.31
CA SER A 116 -1.43 -2.49 7.58
C SER A 116 -2.19 -3.12 8.74
N THR A 117 -1.51 -3.34 9.88
CA THR A 117 -2.12 -3.84 11.13
C THR A 117 -2.78 -2.74 11.95
#